data_AF-A0A1F8LX75-F1
#
_entry.id   AF-A0A1F8LX75-F1
#
_cell.length_a   1.000
_cell.length_b   1.000
_cell.length_c   1.000
_cell.angle_alpha   90.00
_cell.angle_beta   90.00
_cell.angle_gamma   90.00
#
_symmetry.space_group_name_H-M   'P 1'
#
loop_
_entity.id
_entity.type
_entity.pdbx_description
1 polymer ?
#
loop_
_entity_poly.entity_id
_entity_poly.type
_entity_poly.pdbx_seq_one_letter_code
_entity_poly.pdbx_strand_id
1 'polypeptide(L)'
;MINKKSFTSEEAKRIGEKLGIDWRKYDIEQYRMGLDVELEHGKIDPYTNVTDDDPVMTGKIALAHLNEFPDYYTRLDKMEKEAEGKL
;
A
#
# COMPACT_ATOMS: atom_id res chain seq x y z
N MET A 1 15.99 -10.90 -9.06
CA MET A 1 14.89 -10.57 -8.13
C MET A 1 15.05 -9.10 -7.80
N ILE A 2 14.11 -8.26 -8.22
CA ILE A 2 14.14 -6.85 -7.84
C ILE A 2 13.96 -6.83 -6.32
N ASN A 3 14.88 -6.21 -5.61
CA ASN A 3 14.78 -6.02 -4.16
C ASN A 3 13.59 -5.08 -3.94
N LYS A 4 12.37 -5.63 -3.80
CA LYS A 4 11.15 -4.84 -3.58
C LYS A 4 11.40 -4.09 -2.27
N LYS A 5 11.45 -2.76 -2.34
CA LYS A 5 11.33 -1.94 -1.13
C LYS A 5 10.04 -2.39 -0.45
N SER A 6 10.14 -2.84 0.80
CA SER A 6 8.99 -3.19 1.61
C SER A 6 9.01 -2.37 2.88
N PHE A 7 7.87 -1.83 3.27
CA PHE A 7 7.70 -1.11 4.53
C PHE A 7 7.57 -2.09 5.69
N THR A 8 8.19 -1.77 6.82
CA THR A 8 7.93 -2.49 8.08
C THR A 8 6.59 -2.05 8.69
N SER A 9 6.02 -2.87 9.56
CA SER A 9 4.80 -2.49 10.29
C SER A 9 5.00 -1.22 11.13
N GLU A 10 6.21 -0.99 11.68
CA GLU A 10 6.53 0.27 12.39
C GLU A 10 6.57 1.49 11.46
N GLU A 11 7.13 1.37 10.26
CA GLU A 11 7.12 2.44 9.27
C GLU A 11 5.69 2.75 8.82
N ALA A 12 4.92 1.71 8.52
CA ALA A 12 3.50 1.84 8.18
C ALA A 12 2.72 2.53 9.29
N LYS A 13 2.93 2.13 10.55
CA LYS A 13 2.29 2.77 11.70
C LYS A 13 2.63 4.27 11.77
N ARG A 14 3.90 4.63 11.66
CA ARG A 14 4.36 6.03 11.74
C ARG A 14 3.78 6.88 10.62
N ILE A 15 3.66 6.35 9.41
CA ILE A 15 3.03 7.06 8.28
C ILE A 15 1.54 7.20 8.54
N GLY A 16 0.86 6.12 8.93
CA GLY A 16 -0.57 6.13 9.22
C GLY A 16 -0.96 7.08 10.36
N GLU A 17 -0.14 7.17 11.40
CA GLU A 17 -0.32 8.14 12.49
C GLU A 17 -0.26 9.59 12.00
N LYS A 18 0.65 9.92 11.06
CA LYS A 18 0.71 11.25 10.43
C LYS A 18 -0.54 11.57 9.60
N LEU A 19 -1.19 10.54 9.05
CA LEU A 19 -2.41 10.66 8.25
C LEU A 19 -3.69 10.57 9.10
N GLY A 20 -3.58 10.30 10.40
CA GLY A 20 -4.73 10.17 11.30
C GLY A 20 -5.56 8.90 11.05
N ILE A 21 -4.92 7.80 10.62
CA ILE A 21 -5.59 6.52 10.41
C ILE A 21 -6.18 5.99 11.73
N ASP A 22 -7.46 5.59 11.70
CA ASP A 22 -8.11 4.92 12.82
C ASP A 22 -7.83 3.41 12.78
N TRP A 23 -6.87 2.96 13.59
CA TRP A 23 -6.49 1.54 13.72
C TRP A 23 -7.59 0.65 14.34
N ARG A 24 -8.71 1.22 14.79
CA ARG A 24 -9.91 0.43 15.15
C ARG A 24 -10.75 0.07 13.93
N LYS A 25 -10.62 0.84 12.85
CA LYS A 25 -11.31 0.64 11.57
C LYS A 25 -10.46 -0.19 10.60
N TYR A 26 -9.15 0.00 10.63
CA TYR A 26 -8.22 -0.60 9.67
C TYR A 26 -7.19 -1.49 10.34
N ASP A 27 -6.94 -2.64 9.74
CA ASP A 27 -5.79 -3.48 10.07
C ASP A 27 -4.50 -2.81 9.57
N ILE A 28 -3.49 -2.79 10.43
CA ILE A 28 -2.17 -2.27 10.10
C ILE A 28 -1.53 -3.05 8.95
N GLU A 29 -1.78 -4.36 8.85
CA GLU A 29 -1.20 -5.17 7.78
C GLU A 29 -1.82 -4.87 6.42
N GLN A 30 -3.12 -4.54 6.37
CA GLN A 30 -3.74 -4.05 5.14
C GLN A 30 -3.08 -2.76 4.66
N TYR A 31 -2.83 -1.83 5.58
CA TYR A 31 -2.17 -0.57 5.24
C TYR A 31 -0.70 -0.76 4.84
N ARG A 32 0.04 -1.63 5.54
CA ARG A 32 1.43 -1.97 5.20
C ARG A 32 1.53 -2.64 3.83
N MET A 33 0.65 -3.59 3.54
CA MET A 33 0.53 -4.18 2.19
C MET A 33 0.25 -3.11 1.14
N GLY A 34 -0.65 -2.18 1.44
CA GLY A 34 -0.94 -1.07 0.55
C GLY A 34 0.28 -0.20 0.26
N LEU A 35 1.03 0.19 1.29
CA LEU A 35 2.26 0.95 1.09
C LEU A 35 3.25 0.25 0.16
N ASP A 36 3.37 -1.08 0.22
CA ASP A 36 4.24 -1.86 -0.67
C ASP A 36 3.72 -1.85 -2.12
N VAL A 37 2.41 -2.00 -2.31
CA VAL A 37 1.75 -1.99 -3.63
C VAL A 37 1.85 -0.61 -4.28
N GLU A 38 1.52 0.44 -3.52
CA GLU A 38 1.45 1.81 -4.05
C GLU A 38 2.82 2.42 -4.39
N LEU A 39 3.95 1.72 -4.12
CA LEU A 39 5.25 2.10 -4.67
C LEU A 39 5.31 2.01 -6.20
N GLU A 40 4.38 1.28 -6.83
CA GLU A 40 4.20 1.31 -8.29
C GLU A 40 3.87 2.71 -8.80
N HIS A 41 3.21 3.54 -7.99
CA HIS A 41 2.96 4.96 -8.25
C HIS A 41 4.12 5.89 -7.82
N GLY A 42 5.29 5.30 -7.53
CA GLY A 42 6.52 5.99 -7.18
C GLY A 42 7.60 5.81 -8.24
N LYS A 43 8.85 5.69 -7.79
CA LYS A 43 10.03 5.58 -8.66
C LYS A 43 10.16 4.21 -9.34
N ILE A 44 9.30 3.23 -9.02
CA ILE A 44 9.28 1.91 -9.67
C ILE A 44 8.94 2.05 -11.17
N ASP A 45 7.92 2.85 -11.50
CA ASP A 45 7.57 3.17 -12.89
C ASP A 45 7.61 4.69 -13.13
N PRO A 46 8.68 5.19 -13.77
CA PRO A 46 8.81 6.62 -14.07
C PRO A 46 7.68 7.20 -14.92
N TYR A 47 6.96 6.38 -15.71
CA TYR A 47 5.87 6.86 -16.56
C TYR A 47 4.58 7.15 -15.78
N THR A 48 4.38 6.42 -14.68
CA THR A 48 3.20 6.56 -13.80
C THR A 48 3.56 7.12 -12.42
N ASN A 49 4.79 7.61 -12.22
CA ASN A 49 5.25 8.20 -10.97
C ASN A 49 4.48 9.49 -10.63
N VAL A 50 3.75 9.44 -9.51
CA VAL A 50 3.02 10.59 -8.95
C VAL A 50 3.37 10.88 -7.50
N THR A 51 4.09 9.98 -6.82
CA THR A 51 4.46 10.13 -5.40
C THR A 51 5.92 10.48 -5.18
N ASP A 52 6.80 10.23 -6.16
CA ASP A 52 8.26 10.30 -6.04
C ASP A 52 8.83 9.45 -4.87
N ASP A 53 8.18 8.34 -4.51
CA ASP A 53 8.44 7.54 -3.30
C ASP A 53 8.21 8.31 -1.98
N ASP A 54 7.51 9.46 -1.98
CA ASP A 54 7.18 10.15 -0.72
C ASP A 54 6.25 9.28 0.14
N PRO A 55 6.67 8.85 1.34
CA PRO A 55 5.91 7.87 2.12
C PRO A 55 4.52 8.35 2.53
N VAL A 56 4.33 9.66 2.72
CA VAL A 56 3.04 10.23 3.12
C VAL A 56 2.09 10.29 1.93
N MET A 57 2.58 10.64 0.74
CA MET A 57 1.81 10.61 -0.51
C MET A 57 1.41 9.19 -0.89
N THR A 58 2.35 8.23 -0.85
CA THR A 58 2.07 6.79 -1.04
C THR A 58 1.01 6.31 -0.04
N GLY A 59 1.15 6.70 1.24
CA GLY A 59 0.19 6.36 2.29
C GLY A 59 -1.22 6.93 2.07
N LYS A 60 -1.36 8.10 1.45
CA LYS A 60 -2.69 8.66 1.13
C LYS A 60 -3.42 7.81 0.09
N ILE A 61 -2.72 7.27 -0.89
CA ILE A 61 -3.31 6.38 -1.91
C ILE A 61 -3.78 5.10 -1.21
N ALA A 62 -2.93 4.52 -0.36
CA ALA A 62 -3.31 3.32 0.38
C ALA A 62 -4.51 3.54 1.31
N LEU A 63 -4.56 4.67 2.00
CA LEU A 63 -5.71 5.04 2.83
C LEU A 63 -6.97 5.27 2.00
N ALA A 64 -6.88 5.83 0.79
CA ALA A 64 -8.02 6.02 -0.09
C ALA A 64 -8.69 4.68 -0.44
N HIS A 65 -7.91 3.65 -0.77
CA HIS A 65 -8.44 2.33 -1.06
C HIS A 65 -9.03 1.63 0.17
N LEU A 66 -8.40 1.78 1.34
CA LEU A 66 -9.00 1.30 2.59
C LEU A 66 -10.31 2.02 2.95
N ASN A 67 -10.51 3.26 2.51
CA ASN A 67 -11.81 3.93 2.66
C ASN A 67 -12.93 3.30 1.81
N GLU A 68 -12.58 2.65 0.70
CA GLU A 68 -13.54 1.89 -0.12
C GLU A 68 -13.91 0.58 0.57
N PHE A 69 -12.90 -0.23 0.93
CA PHE A 69 -13.09 -1.49 1.66
C PHE A 69 -11.92 -1.75 2.63
N PRO A 70 -12.17 -2.10 3.91
CA PRO A 70 -11.09 -2.32 4.88
C PRO A 70 -10.12 -3.47 4.54
N ASP A 71 -10.53 -4.41 3.69
CA ASP A 71 -9.76 -5.59 3.24
C ASP A 71 -9.27 -5.49 1.78
N TYR A 72 -9.21 -4.26 1.24
CA TYR A 72 -8.90 -3.98 -0.17
C TYR A 72 -7.66 -4.75 -0.68
N TYR A 73 -6.54 -4.69 0.04
CA TYR A 73 -5.28 -5.24 -0.43
C TYR A 73 -5.23 -6.77 -0.41
N THR A 74 -5.99 -7.42 0.47
CA THR A 74 -6.17 -8.87 0.39
C THR A 74 -6.98 -9.28 -0.84
N ARG A 75 -7.99 -8.48 -1.21
CA ARG A 75 -8.76 -8.74 -2.44
C ARG A 75 -7.94 -8.51 -3.69
N LEU A 76 -7.15 -7.44 -3.70
CA LEU A 76 -6.22 -7.14 -4.79
C LEU A 76 -5.22 -8.28 -4.99
N ASP A 77 -4.52 -8.69 -3.93
CA ASP A 77 -3.55 -9.80 -3.97
C ASP A 77 -4.17 -11.09 -4.53
N LYS A 78 -5.41 -11.41 -4.15
CA LYS A 78 -6.13 -12.56 -4.70
C LYS A 78 -6.39 -12.39 -6.21
N MET A 79 -6.92 -11.25 -6.63
CA MET A 79 -7.23 -10.97 -8.03
C MET A 79 -5.96 -10.99 -8.91
N GLU A 80 -4.86 -10.44 -8.42
CA GLU A 80 -3.57 -10.44 -9.14
C GLU A 80 -3.00 -11.85 -9.27
N LYS A 81 -3.03 -12.66 -8.21
CA LYS A 81 -2.63 -14.07 -8.29
C LYS A 81 -3.46 -14.84 -9.31
N GLU A 82 -4.77 -14.56 -9.40
CA GLU A 82 -5.66 -15.15 -10.42
C GLU A 82 -5.22 -14.75 -11.82
N ALA A 83 -4.92 -13.46 -12.04
CA ALA A 83 -4.46 -12.96 -13.33
C ALA A 83 -3.07 -13.49 -13.74
N GLU A 84 -2.16 -13.67 -12.77
CA GLU A 84 -0.80 -14.17 -13.00
C GLU A 84 -0.71 -15.71 -13.11
N GLY A 85 -1.81 -16.43 -12.87
CA GLY A 85 -1.82 -17.90 -12.86
C GLY A 85 -1.05 -18.51 -11.69
N LYS A 86 -1.03 -17.83 -10.53
CA LYS A 86 -0.30 -18.22 -9.31
C LYS A 86 -1.21 -18.76 -8.18
N LEU A 87 -2.43 -19.21 -8.49
CA LEU A 87 -3.30 -19.91 -7.53
C LEU A 87 -3.00 -21.41 -7.42
#